data_AF-A0A495ZGM0-F1
#
_entry.id   AF-A0A495ZGM0-F1
#
_cell.length_a   1.000
_cell.length_b   1.000
_cell.length_c   1.000
_cell.angle_alpha   90.00
_cell.angle_beta   90.00
_cell.angle_gamma   90.00
#
_symmetry.space_group_name_H-M   'P 1'
#
loop_
_entity.id
_entity.type
_entity.pdbx_description
1 polymer ?
#
loop_
_entity_poly.entity_id
_entity_poly.type
_entity_poly.pdbx_seq_one_letter_code
_entity_poly.pdbx_strand_id
1 'polypeptide(L)'
;MSEAVSDTTIENYKGLLQQYCQKRAIGDLIYTTDQQGTANEPSWVVTIKYGETTYTTPAPIQGSKRWAEKMAAKQVLEHIESHQETFLAGGSESQSHRGDSIEITEMQEHPTEVSSPAPLYVPTELVTTALGIANHRLAGLQRGIRYRDSVESKQGNQMFAEHLAELTMQIVREVADAAEVAGVKFGNTAQPESADFGNMSKERNK
;
A
#
# COMPACT_ATOMS: atom_id res chain seq x y z
N MET A 1 -12.62 -9.63 31.48
CA MET A 1 -12.08 -8.40 32.07
C MET A 1 -10.56 -8.48 31.96
N SER A 2 -10.01 -7.62 31.09
CA SER A 2 -8.62 -7.13 31.09
C SER A 2 -7.50 -8.15 30.90
N GLU A 3 -7.21 -8.48 29.64
CA GLU A 3 -5.94 -9.12 29.28
C GLU A 3 -4.85 -8.05 29.23
N ALA A 4 -3.97 -8.09 30.24
CA ALA A 4 -2.84 -7.20 30.38
C ALA A 4 -1.81 -7.56 29.31
N VAL A 5 -1.72 -6.74 28.26
CA VAL A 5 -0.62 -6.78 27.30
C VAL A 5 0.66 -6.40 28.06
N SER A 6 1.45 -7.43 28.34
CA SER A 6 2.82 -7.33 28.82
C SER A 6 3.69 -6.70 27.74
N ASP A 7 4.16 -5.47 27.97
CA ASP A 7 5.19 -4.89 27.11
C ASP A 7 6.32 -4.29 27.96
N THR A 8 7.10 -5.19 28.53
CA THR A 8 8.43 -4.93 29.10
C THR A 8 9.53 -5.33 28.12
N THR A 9 9.29 -5.14 26.83
CA THR A 9 10.36 -5.02 25.84
C THR A 9 10.62 -3.54 25.65
N ILE A 10 11.82 -3.08 26.01
CA ILE A 10 12.25 -1.70 25.72
C ILE A 10 12.44 -1.62 24.20
N GLU A 11 11.35 -1.45 23.46
CA GLU A 11 11.37 -1.44 22.01
C GLU A 11 12.19 -0.23 21.53
N ASN A 12 13.19 -0.51 20.71
CA ASN A 12 14.05 0.50 20.10
C ASN A 12 13.32 1.14 18.91
N TYR A 13 12.29 1.96 19.19
CA TYR A 13 11.46 2.60 18.15
C TYR A 13 12.27 3.43 17.15
N LYS A 14 13.37 4.05 17.60
CA LYS A 14 14.28 4.79 16.71
C LYS A 14 14.95 3.85 15.69
N GLY A 15 15.41 2.69 16.14
CA GLY A 15 15.97 1.66 15.27
C GLY A 15 14.93 1.06 14.32
N LEU A 16 13.70 0.82 14.79
CA LEU A 16 12.60 0.32 13.97
C LEU A 16 12.23 1.30 12.86
N LEU A 17 12.08 2.59 13.19
CA LEU A 17 11.79 3.62 12.20
C LEU A 17 12.93 3.79 11.19
N GLN A 18 14.18 3.68 11.63
CA GLN A 18 15.33 3.69 10.73
C GLN A 18 15.33 2.48 9.78
N GLN A 19 15.05 1.28 10.30
CA GLN A 19 14.96 0.07 9.48
C GLN A 19 13.81 0.17 8.48
N TYR A 20 12.67 0.74 8.89
CA TYR A 20 11.55 1.02 7.99
C TYR A 20 11.97 1.91 6.82
N CYS A 21 12.65 3.04 7.11
CA CYS A 21 13.13 3.95 6.07
C CYS A 21 14.11 3.26 5.11
N GLN A 22 15.05 2.50 5.67
CA GLN A 22 16.05 1.77 4.88
C GLN A 22 15.40 0.73 3.95
N LYS A 23 14.45 -0.07 4.45
CA LYS A 23 13.76 -1.10 3.66
C LYS A 23 12.97 -0.52 2.49
N ARG A 24 12.44 0.69 2.66
CA ARG A 24 11.62 1.39 1.64
C ARG A 24 12.42 2.36 0.78
N ALA A 25 13.75 2.42 0.95
CA ALA A 25 14.62 3.41 0.31
C ALA A 25 14.13 4.86 0.51
N ILE A 26 13.49 5.12 1.65
CA ILE A 26 13.10 6.45 2.08
C ILE A 26 14.38 7.13 2.56
N GLY A 27 14.60 8.38 2.13
CA GLY A 27 15.82 9.14 2.44
C GLY A 27 16.11 9.31 3.94
N ASP A 28 17.20 10.02 4.25
CA ASP A 28 17.71 10.11 5.62
C ASP A 28 16.68 10.62 6.63
N LEU A 29 16.62 9.92 7.77
CA LEU A 29 15.74 10.23 8.89
C LEU A 29 16.34 11.35 9.74
N ILE A 30 15.69 12.50 9.78
CA ILE A 30 16.19 13.70 10.49
C ILE A 30 15.33 13.95 11.72
N TYR A 31 15.97 14.02 12.89
CA TYR A 31 15.34 14.39 14.16
C TYR A 31 15.71 15.82 14.53
N THR A 32 14.71 16.67 14.70
CA THR A 32 14.85 18.02 15.27
C THR A 32 14.12 18.07 16.60
N THR A 33 14.73 18.64 17.63
CA THR A 33 14.15 18.70 18.97
C THR A 33 14.19 20.11 19.50
N ASP A 34 13.04 20.63 19.89
CA ASP A 34 12.90 21.95 20.49
C ASP A 34 12.48 21.79 21.95
N GLN A 35 13.32 22.29 22.87
CA GLN A 35 12.99 22.29 24.29
C GLN A 35 11.95 23.38 24.56
N GLN A 36 10.89 22.99 25.23
CA GLN A 36 9.81 23.84 25.70
C GLN A 36 9.69 23.69 27.23
N GLY A 37 9.19 24.70 27.94
CA GLY A 37 8.99 24.63 29.40
C GLY A 37 10.16 25.16 30.24
N THR A 38 10.08 24.95 31.55
CA THR A 38 11.04 25.52 32.51
C THR A 38 12.20 24.55 32.77
N ALA A 39 13.32 25.05 33.29
CA ALA A 39 14.49 24.21 33.58
C ALA A 39 14.19 23.05 34.56
N ASN A 40 13.18 23.23 35.43
CA ASN A 40 12.77 22.23 36.41
C ASN A 40 11.78 21.20 35.84
N GLU A 41 11.03 21.57 34.79
CA GLU A 41 10.07 20.69 34.10
C GLU A 41 10.25 20.82 32.58
N PRO A 42 11.32 20.22 32.03
CA PRO A 42 11.58 20.28 30.60
C PRO A 42 10.54 19.46 29.84
N SER A 43 10.02 20.06 28.78
CA SER A 43 9.19 19.41 27.77
C SER A 43 9.86 19.56 26.40
N TRP A 44 9.52 18.69 25.46
CA TRP A 44 10.22 18.62 24.18
C TRP A 44 9.21 18.45 23.06
N VAL A 45 9.29 19.33 22.06
CA VAL A 45 8.63 19.14 20.78
C VAL A 45 9.64 18.48 19.85
N VAL A 46 9.24 17.38 19.23
CA VAL A 46 10.12 16.62 18.34
C VAL A 46 9.51 16.60 16.94
N THR A 47 10.34 16.99 15.98
CA THR A 47 10.01 16.98 14.56
C THR A 47 10.87 15.93 13.87
N ILE A 48 10.22 14.95 13.25
CA ILE A 48 10.85 13.85 12.53
C ILE A 48 10.52 14.02 11.05
N LYS A 49 11.56 14.16 10.22
CA LYS A 49 11.42 14.16 8.77
C LYS A 49 11.89 12.82 8.21
N TYR A 50 11.05 12.18 7.41
CA TYR A 50 11.35 10.93 6.73
C TYR A 50 10.77 10.96 5.31
N GLY A 51 11.65 10.93 4.31
CA GLY A 51 11.24 11.12 2.90
C GLY A 51 10.60 12.48 2.67
N GLU A 52 9.39 12.47 2.11
CA GLU A 52 8.57 13.67 1.88
C GLU A 52 7.67 14.03 3.06
N THR A 53 7.55 13.14 4.05
CA THR A 53 6.69 13.33 5.21
C THR A 53 7.46 13.99 6.36
N THR A 54 6.82 14.96 6.99
CA THR A 54 7.32 15.58 8.23
C THR A 54 6.27 15.41 9.32
N TYR A 55 6.65 14.75 10.40
CA TYR A 55 5.81 14.55 11.56
C TYR A 55 6.30 15.42 12.72
N THR A 56 5.40 16.17 13.34
CA THR A 56 5.70 16.93 14.56
C THR A 56 4.81 16.43 15.68
N THR A 57 5.39 16.19 16.86
CA THR A 57 4.62 15.77 18.04
C THR A 57 3.52 16.80 18.35
N PRO A 58 2.25 16.39 18.49
CA PRO A 58 1.12 17.32 18.64
C PRO A 58 1.14 18.10 19.96
N ALA A 59 1.76 17.51 21.00
CA ALA A 59 1.94 18.15 22.30
C ALA A 59 3.40 17.97 22.78
N PRO A 60 3.94 18.94 23.54
CA PRO A 60 5.27 18.80 24.14
C PRO A 60 5.34 17.59 25.07
N ILE A 61 6.36 16.75 24.86
CA ILE A 61 6.57 15.53 25.64
C ILE A 61 7.43 15.87 26.86
N GLN A 62 6.92 15.62 28.06
CA GLN A 62 7.67 15.82 29.30
C GLN A 62 8.76 14.77 29.49
N GLY A 63 9.84 15.16 30.15
CA GLY A 63 10.94 14.28 30.55
C GLY A 63 12.25 14.58 29.82
N SER A 64 13.01 13.53 29.50
CA SER A 64 14.31 13.68 28.85
C SER A 64 14.18 13.79 27.33
N LYS A 65 15.11 14.50 26.68
CA LYS A 65 15.19 14.59 25.21
C LYS A 65 15.15 13.21 24.53
N ARG A 66 15.88 12.23 25.08
CA ARG A 66 15.92 10.86 24.55
C ARG A 66 14.56 10.16 24.65
N TRP A 67 13.83 10.40 25.73
CA TRP A 67 12.47 9.89 25.90
C TRP A 67 11.52 10.50 24.87
N ALA A 68 11.58 11.81 24.68
CA ALA A 68 10.77 12.52 23.70
C ALA A 68 11.04 12.03 22.27
N GLU A 69 12.30 11.88 21.86
CA GLU A 69 12.67 11.32 20.55
C GLU A 69 12.11 9.90 20.35
N LYS A 70 12.20 9.05 21.39
CA LYS A 70 11.66 7.69 21.35
C LYS A 70 10.14 7.69 21.19
N MET A 71 9.44 8.51 21.95
CA MET A 71 7.98 8.61 21.89
C MET A 71 7.49 9.18 20.57
N ALA A 72 8.18 10.18 20.02
CA ALA A 72 7.91 10.68 18.68
C ALA A 72 8.09 9.59 17.62
N ALA A 73 9.17 8.80 17.70
CA ALA A 73 9.39 7.67 16.77
C ALA A 73 8.28 6.61 16.86
N LYS A 74 7.77 6.32 18.07
CA LYS A 74 6.63 5.42 18.28
C LYS A 74 5.37 5.95 17.58
N GLN A 75 5.02 7.21 17.81
CA GLN A 75 3.83 7.83 17.19
C GLN A 75 3.92 7.85 15.66
N VAL A 76 5.11 8.05 15.09
CA VAL A 76 5.33 7.95 13.63
C VAL A 76 5.07 6.54 13.13
N LEU A 77 5.57 5.51 13.82
CA LEU A 77 5.34 4.11 13.44
C LEU A 77 3.86 3.75 13.50
N GLU A 78 3.15 4.14 14.55
CA GLU A 78 1.70 3.95 14.69
C GLU A 78 0.93 4.64 13.56
N HIS A 79 1.31 5.87 13.21
CA HIS A 79 0.71 6.60 12.09
C HIS A 79 0.96 5.89 10.75
N ILE A 80 2.16 5.35 10.55
CA ILE A 80 2.53 4.58 9.36
C ILE A 80 1.73 3.28 9.25
N GLU A 81 1.49 2.59 10.37
CA GLU A 81 0.70 1.35 10.40
C GLU A 81 -0.78 1.65 10.15
N SER A 82 -1.35 2.64 10.82
CA SER A 82 -2.75 3.04 10.61
C SER A 82 -3.02 3.49 9.17
N HIS A 83 -2.10 4.26 8.58
CA HIS A 83 -2.22 4.67 7.19
C HIS A 83 -2.11 3.48 6.22
N GLN A 84 -1.32 2.46 6.55
CA GLN A 84 -1.29 1.22 5.76
C GLN A 84 -2.58 0.42 5.88
N GLU A 85 -3.13 0.28 7.08
CA GLU A 85 -4.39 -0.44 7.30
C GLU A 85 -5.57 0.23 6.57
N THR A 86 -5.67 1.56 6.65
CA THR A 86 -6.71 2.32 5.96
C THR A 86 -6.59 2.21 4.44
N PHE A 87 -5.37 2.27 3.90
CA PHE A 87 -5.11 2.04 2.49
C PHE A 87 -5.51 0.62 2.06
N LEU A 88 -5.13 -0.40 2.84
CA LEU A 88 -5.47 -1.81 2.56
C LEU A 88 -6.98 -2.08 2.66
N ALA A 89 -7.70 -1.35 3.50
CA ALA A 89 -9.16 -1.42 3.63
C ALA A 89 -9.91 -0.74 2.47
N GLY A 90 -9.22 -0.21 1.45
CA GLY A 90 -9.83 0.46 0.30
C GLY A 90 -10.11 1.95 0.51
N GLY A 91 -9.56 2.56 1.56
CA GLY A 91 -9.59 4.00 1.75
C GLY A 91 -8.83 4.71 0.63
N SER A 92 -9.56 5.37 -0.27
CA SER A 92 -8.96 6.20 -1.32
C SER A 92 -8.42 7.49 -0.70
N GLU A 93 -7.17 7.50 -0.28
CA GLU A 93 -6.51 8.76 0.08
C GLU A 93 -6.25 9.57 -1.19
N SER A 94 -7.06 10.62 -1.35
CA SER A 94 -6.78 11.71 -2.29
C SER A 94 -5.60 12.54 -1.74
N GLN A 95 -4.37 12.03 -1.83
CA GLN A 95 -3.20 12.87 -1.63
C GLN A 95 -3.00 13.76 -2.85
N SER A 96 -3.20 15.05 -2.60
CA SER A 96 -2.92 16.20 -3.44
C SER A 96 -1.55 16.05 -4.14
N HIS A 97 -1.56 15.64 -5.42
CA HIS A 97 -0.45 15.85 -6.34
C HIS A 97 -0.31 17.37 -6.57
N ARG A 98 0.43 18.02 -5.69
CA ARG A 98 0.82 19.41 -5.83
C ARG A 98 2.14 19.45 -6.60
N GLY A 99 2.03 19.62 -7.92
CA GLY A 99 3.13 20.12 -8.77
C GLY A 99 3.56 19.21 -9.92
N ASP A 100 2.70 19.00 -10.92
CA ASP A 100 3.09 19.30 -12.30
C ASP A 100 1.81 19.53 -13.14
N SER A 101 1.70 20.70 -13.75
CA SER A 101 0.52 21.12 -14.50
C SER A 101 0.54 20.49 -15.88
N ILE A 102 -0.29 19.45 -16.08
CA ILE A 102 -0.77 19.12 -17.43
C ILE A 102 -2.17 19.70 -17.53
N GLU A 103 -2.30 20.78 -18.28
CA GLU A 103 -3.59 21.34 -18.72
C GLU A 103 -4.38 20.26 -19.47
N ILE A 104 -5.44 19.76 -18.85
CA ILE A 104 -6.47 19.04 -19.60
C ILE A 104 -7.65 20.00 -19.69
N THR A 105 -7.81 20.55 -20.89
CA THR A 105 -8.90 21.43 -21.27
C THR A 105 -10.24 20.73 -21.05
N GLU A 106 -11.03 21.40 -20.23
CA GLU A 106 -12.45 21.23 -19.94
C GLU A 106 -13.28 21.09 -21.23
N MET A 107 -14.08 20.02 -21.33
CA MET A 107 -15.27 20.02 -22.19
C MET A 107 -16.45 19.41 -21.43
N GLN A 108 -17.31 20.32 -20.95
CA GLN A 108 -18.77 20.29 -20.98
C GLN A 108 -19.52 19.13 -20.28
N GLU A 109 -20.20 19.47 -19.19
CA GLU A 109 -21.32 18.72 -18.59
C GLU A 109 -22.45 18.46 -19.61
N HIS A 110 -22.95 17.22 -19.65
CA HIS A 110 -24.34 16.94 -20.02
C HIS A 110 -24.90 15.89 -19.05
N PRO A 111 -26.03 16.12 -18.37
CA PRO A 111 -26.64 15.15 -17.50
C PRO A 111 -27.42 14.15 -18.36
N THR A 112 -27.16 12.84 -18.22
CA THR A 112 -28.16 11.83 -18.59
C THR A 112 -28.09 10.67 -17.60
N GLU A 113 -29.25 10.46 -16.99
CA GLU A 113 -29.64 9.40 -16.06
C GLU A 113 -29.41 7.98 -16.59
N VAL A 114 -29.10 7.09 -15.64
CA VAL A 114 -29.40 5.64 -15.57
C VAL A 114 -29.00 4.80 -16.79
N SER A 115 -27.84 4.15 -16.70
CA SER A 115 -27.55 2.93 -17.47
C SER A 115 -26.82 1.95 -16.56
N SER A 116 -27.37 0.73 -16.46
CA SER A 116 -26.81 -0.48 -15.85
C SER A 116 -25.27 -0.51 -15.76
N PRO A 117 -24.64 -0.96 -14.66
CA PRO A 117 -23.19 -1.04 -14.56
C PRO A 117 -22.68 -2.07 -15.58
N ALA A 118 -22.21 -1.58 -16.72
CA ALA A 118 -21.51 -2.42 -17.67
C ALA A 118 -20.28 -3.01 -16.97
N PRO A 119 -20.03 -4.33 -17.09
CA PRO A 119 -18.92 -4.96 -16.41
C PRO A 119 -17.59 -4.32 -16.85
N LEU A 120 -16.82 -3.84 -15.87
CA LEU A 120 -15.55 -3.16 -16.13
C LEU A 120 -14.53 -4.19 -16.61
N TYR A 121 -14.02 -3.99 -17.83
CA TYR A 121 -13.13 -4.95 -18.47
C TYR A 121 -11.66 -4.55 -18.32
N VAL A 122 -10.82 -5.45 -17.81
CA VAL A 122 -9.37 -5.23 -17.66
C VAL A 122 -8.59 -6.16 -18.61
N PRO A 123 -7.92 -5.60 -19.64
CA PRO A 123 -7.07 -6.36 -20.55
C PRO A 123 -5.90 -7.06 -19.86
N THR A 124 -5.57 -8.29 -20.27
CA THR A 124 -4.43 -9.04 -19.71
C THR A 124 -3.07 -8.36 -19.93
N GLU A 125 -2.93 -7.58 -21.00
CA GLU A 125 -1.71 -6.81 -21.29
C GLU A 125 -1.44 -5.77 -20.21
N LEU A 126 -2.50 -5.13 -19.68
CA LEU A 126 -2.37 -4.18 -18.57
C LEU A 126 -1.96 -4.90 -17.29
N VAL A 127 -2.55 -6.06 -17.00
CA VAL A 127 -2.21 -6.88 -15.84
C VAL A 127 -0.75 -7.34 -15.92
N THR A 128 -0.33 -7.83 -17.10
CA THR A 128 1.03 -8.31 -17.36
C THR A 128 2.05 -7.17 -17.24
N THR A 129 1.75 -6.01 -17.82
CA THR A 129 2.59 -4.82 -17.74
C THR A 129 2.72 -4.34 -16.29
N ALA A 130 1.62 -4.27 -15.55
CA ALA A 130 1.62 -3.88 -14.14
C ALA A 130 2.45 -4.85 -13.28
N LEU A 131 2.29 -6.16 -13.48
CA LEU A 131 3.07 -7.19 -12.81
C LEU A 131 4.57 -7.09 -13.14
N GLY A 132 4.90 -6.81 -14.41
CA GLY A 132 6.27 -6.57 -14.86
C GLY A 132 6.92 -5.36 -14.18
N ILE A 133 6.21 -4.24 -14.11
CA ILE A 133 6.66 -3.01 -13.41
C ILE A 133 6.84 -3.29 -11.92
N ALA A 134 5.90 -4.01 -11.29
CA ALA A 134 5.98 -4.37 -9.88
C ALA A 134 7.21 -5.24 -9.59
N ASN A 135 7.42 -6.30 -10.38
CA ASN A 135 8.60 -7.16 -10.26
C ASN A 135 9.91 -6.39 -10.47
N HIS A 136 9.95 -5.47 -11.43
CA HIS A 136 11.13 -4.63 -11.66
C HIS A 136 11.45 -3.76 -10.43
N ARG A 137 10.43 -3.12 -9.84
CA ARG A 137 10.57 -2.31 -8.62
C ARG A 137 11.00 -3.17 -7.43
N LEU A 138 10.43 -4.36 -7.27
CA LEU A 138 10.77 -5.30 -6.21
C LEU A 138 12.23 -5.77 -6.29
N ALA A 139 12.71 -6.09 -7.50
CA ALA A 139 14.09 -6.52 -7.73
C ALA A 139 15.12 -5.42 -7.40
N GLY A 140 14.75 -4.15 -7.55
CA GLY A 140 15.57 -3.02 -7.11
C GLY A 140 15.81 -2.98 -5.60
N LEU A 141 14.83 -3.44 -4.80
CA LEU A 141 14.88 -3.42 -3.33
C LEU A 141 15.65 -4.60 -2.73
N GLN A 142 15.68 -5.75 -3.42
CA GLN A 142 16.21 -7.01 -2.86
C GLN A 142 17.74 -7.15 -2.85
N ARG A 143 18.50 -6.23 -3.46
CA ARG A 143 19.98 -6.31 -3.56
C ARG A 143 20.73 -6.30 -2.21
N GLY A 144 20.04 -6.02 -1.10
CA GLY A 144 20.63 -5.99 0.24
C GLY A 144 20.56 -7.30 1.04
N ILE A 145 19.81 -8.32 0.61
CA ILE A 145 19.53 -9.50 1.44
C ILE A 145 20.21 -10.74 0.84
N ARG A 146 21.48 -10.95 1.21
CA ARG A 146 22.16 -12.23 0.91
C ARG A 146 21.77 -13.24 2.00
N TYR A 147 20.87 -14.16 1.67
CA TYR A 147 20.56 -15.29 2.54
C TYR A 147 21.76 -16.26 2.57
N ARG A 148 22.19 -16.61 3.78
CA ARG A 148 23.27 -17.55 4.05
C ARG A 148 22.67 -18.96 4.06
N ASP A 149 22.98 -19.75 3.04
CA ASP A 149 22.50 -21.13 2.91
C ASP A 149 23.07 -22.04 4.02
N SER A 150 22.18 -22.61 4.83
CA SER A 150 22.47 -23.71 5.75
C SER A 150 21.44 -24.83 5.57
N VAL A 151 21.72 -26.05 6.01
CA VAL A 151 20.81 -27.20 5.84
C VAL A 151 19.50 -27.01 6.62
N GLU A 152 19.55 -26.32 7.76
CA GLU A 152 18.37 -25.90 8.55
C GLU A 152 17.57 -24.80 7.83
N SER A 153 18.25 -23.99 7.02
CA SER A 153 17.63 -23.04 6.09
C SER A 153 16.91 -23.74 4.93
N LYS A 154 17.22 -24.98 4.54
CA LYS A 154 16.45 -25.67 3.48
C LYS A 154 15.02 -25.98 3.92
N GLN A 155 14.84 -26.53 5.13
CA GLN A 155 13.51 -26.82 5.66
C GLN A 155 12.75 -25.52 5.96
N GLY A 156 13.43 -24.51 6.51
CA GLY A 156 12.85 -23.18 6.74
C GLY A 156 12.44 -22.48 5.44
N ASN A 157 13.27 -22.56 4.40
CA ASN A 157 12.97 -22.00 3.08
C ASN A 157 11.81 -22.73 2.41
N GLN A 158 11.70 -24.06 2.60
CA GLN A 158 10.58 -24.83 2.07
C GLN A 158 9.25 -24.47 2.76
N MET A 159 9.22 -24.44 4.10
CA MET A 159 8.04 -24.01 4.86
C MET A 159 7.63 -22.57 4.51
N PHE A 160 8.61 -21.67 4.36
CA PHE A 160 8.36 -20.29 3.92
C PHE A 160 7.79 -20.24 2.51
N ALA A 161 8.34 -21.01 1.57
CA ALA A 161 7.85 -21.07 0.20
C ALA A 161 6.42 -21.63 0.12
N GLU A 162 6.12 -22.67 0.91
CA GLU A 162 4.78 -23.25 1.02
C GLU A 162 3.78 -22.22 1.57
N HIS A 163 4.11 -21.57 2.68
CA HIS A 163 3.27 -20.52 3.26
C HIS A 163 3.07 -19.34 2.31
N LEU A 164 4.13 -18.92 1.60
CA LEU A 164 4.05 -17.86 0.60
C LEU A 164 3.14 -18.25 -0.57
N ALA A 165 3.23 -19.49 -1.05
CA ALA A 165 2.36 -20.00 -2.11
C ALA A 165 0.89 -20.04 -1.66
N GLU A 166 0.64 -20.48 -0.42
CA GLU A 166 -0.69 -20.50 0.18
C GLU A 166 -1.31 -19.09 0.26
N LEU A 167 -0.58 -18.13 0.82
CA LEU A 167 -0.97 -16.72 0.89
C LEU A 167 -1.22 -16.14 -0.51
N THR A 168 -0.35 -16.42 -1.47
CA THR A 168 -0.50 -15.93 -2.85
C THR A 168 -1.80 -16.44 -3.46
N MET A 169 -2.11 -17.74 -3.30
CA MET A 169 -3.35 -18.32 -3.79
C MET A 169 -4.59 -17.83 -3.05
N GLN A 170 -4.47 -17.48 -1.76
CA GLN A 170 -5.55 -16.85 -1.00
C GLN A 170 -5.86 -15.46 -1.56
N ILE A 171 -4.84 -14.62 -1.74
CA ILE A 171 -5.00 -13.27 -2.29
C ILE A 171 -5.60 -13.32 -3.69
N VAL A 172 -5.12 -14.20 -4.57
CA VAL A 172 -5.66 -14.33 -5.93
C VAL A 172 -7.15 -14.69 -5.91
N ARG A 173 -7.58 -15.56 -4.98
CA ARG A 173 -8.99 -15.94 -4.82
C ARG A 173 -9.83 -14.76 -4.32
N GLU A 174 -9.39 -14.10 -3.25
CA GLU A 174 -10.10 -12.94 -2.69
C GLU A 174 -10.25 -11.81 -3.74
N VAL A 175 -9.21 -11.56 -4.54
CA VAL A 175 -9.26 -10.58 -5.64
C VAL A 175 -10.22 -11.02 -6.74
N ALA A 176 -10.24 -12.30 -7.12
CA ALA A 176 -11.16 -12.81 -8.13
C ALA A 176 -12.64 -12.72 -7.67
N ASP A 177 -12.90 -13.09 -6.41
CA ASP A 177 -14.23 -13.02 -5.81
C ASP A 177 -14.71 -11.56 -5.69
N ALA A 178 -13.84 -10.66 -5.21
CA ALA A 178 -14.13 -9.23 -5.14
C ALA A 178 -14.36 -8.61 -6.53
N ALA A 179 -13.59 -9.04 -7.53
CA ALA A 179 -13.77 -8.62 -8.92
C ALA A 179 -15.14 -9.07 -9.46
N GLU A 180 -15.58 -10.30 -9.17
CA GLU A 180 -16.90 -10.78 -9.57
C GLU A 180 -18.03 -9.94 -8.95
N VAL A 181 -17.95 -9.66 -7.64
CA VAL A 181 -18.90 -8.79 -6.93
C VAL A 181 -18.92 -7.37 -7.51
N ALA A 182 -17.76 -6.85 -7.89
CA ALA A 182 -17.63 -5.52 -8.51
C ALA A 182 -17.95 -5.50 -10.02
N GLY A 183 -18.28 -6.64 -10.63
CA GLY A 183 -18.52 -6.75 -12.07
C GLY A 183 -17.28 -6.55 -12.94
N VAL A 184 -16.08 -6.73 -12.39
CA VAL A 184 -14.80 -6.61 -13.11
C VAL A 184 -14.46 -7.92 -13.79
N LYS A 185 -14.18 -7.88 -15.10
CA LYS A 185 -13.78 -9.06 -15.90
C LYS A 185 -12.37 -8.90 -16.46
N PHE A 186 -11.55 -9.94 -16.33
CA PHE A 186 -10.20 -9.99 -16.91
C PHE A 186 -10.19 -10.82 -18.20
N GLY A 187 -9.47 -10.38 -19.26
CA GLY A 187 -9.31 -11.17 -20.50
C GLY A 187 -8.80 -10.39 -21.73
N ASN A 188 -8.98 -10.94 -22.94
CA ASN A 188 -8.51 -10.34 -24.21
C ASN A 188 -9.57 -9.75 -25.16
N THR A 189 -10.86 -9.77 -24.85
CA THR A 189 -11.93 -9.16 -25.66
C THR A 189 -13.07 -8.61 -24.79
N ALA A 190 -13.35 -7.31 -24.92
CA ALA A 190 -14.68 -6.77 -24.67
C ALA A 190 -15.57 -7.21 -25.84
N GLN A 191 -16.24 -8.36 -25.74
CA GLN A 191 -17.22 -8.75 -26.75
C GLN A 191 -18.59 -8.15 -26.39
N PRO A 192 -19.15 -7.24 -27.21
CA PRO A 192 -20.59 -6.98 -27.18
C PRO A 192 -21.29 -8.21 -27.77
N GLU A 193 -22.19 -8.80 -27.00
CA GLU A 193 -23.03 -9.91 -27.43
C GLU A 193 -24.20 -9.37 -28.27
N SER A 194 -24.51 -10.09 -29.36
CA SER A 194 -25.71 -10.03 -30.22
C SER A 194 -25.81 -8.94 -31.30
N ALA A 195 -25.67 -9.37 -32.55
CA ALA A 195 -26.50 -8.90 -33.64
C ALA A 195 -27.08 -10.13 -34.36
N ASP A 196 -28.34 -10.37 -34.02
CA ASP A 196 -29.31 -11.20 -34.72
C ASP A 196 -29.35 -10.86 -36.22
N PHE A 197 -29.15 -11.86 -37.07
CA PHE A 197 -29.70 -11.85 -38.42
C PHE A 197 -30.35 -13.20 -38.68
N GLY A 198 -31.66 -13.20 -38.41
CA GLY A 198 -32.57 -14.28 -38.74
C GLY A 198 -32.58 -14.67 -40.23
N ASN A 199 -33.02 -15.91 -40.42
CA ASN A 199 -33.66 -16.50 -41.60
C ASN A 199 -33.75 -15.62 -42.86
N MET A 200 -33.13 -16.07 -43.95
CA MET A 200 -33.67 -15.85 -45.28
C MET A 200 -33.75 -17.17 -46.06
N SER A 201 -35.00 -17.52 -46.32
CA SER A 201 -35.58 -18.59 -47.13
C SER A 201 -34.81 -19.10 -48.36
N LYS A 202 -34.91 -20.42 -48.54
CA LYS A 202 -35.10 -21.20 -49.79
C LYS A 202 -34.82 -20.48 -51.13
N GLU A 203 -33.96 -21.08 -51.96
CA GLU A 203 -34.33 -21.31 -53.36
C GLU A 203 -33.66 -22.57 -53.94
N ARG A 204 -34.49 -23.41 -54.58
CA ARG A 204 -34.12 -24.60 -55.35
C ARG A 204 -33.56 -24.14 -56.70
N ASN A 205 -32.57 -24.83 -57.25
CA ASN A 205 -32.80 -25.60 -58.49
C ASN A 205 -31.63 -26.50 -58.87
N LYS A 206 -32.01 -27.78 -59.04
CA LYS A 206 -31.65 -28.78 -60.06
C LYS A 206 -30.23 -28.84 -60.62
#